data_AF-A0A5E4J5N6-F1
#
_entry.id   AF-A0A5E4J5N6-F1
#
_cell.length_a   1.000
_cell.length_b   1.000
_cell.length_c   1.000
_cell.angle_alpha   90.00
_cell.angle_beta   90.00
_cell.angle_gamma   90.00
#
_symmetry.space_group_name_H-M   'P 1'
#
loop_
_entity.id
_entity.type
_entity.pdbx_description
1 polymer ?
#
loop_
_entity_poly.entity_id
_entity_poly.type
_entity_poly.pdbx_seq_one_letter_code
_entity_poly.pdbx_strand_id
1 'polypeptide(L)'
;MDVCPKKAIAVKSPAYVDEAACKGCGSCAAACPADAINMRLFSDQQIMAQVRAATEVKREFPLIVAFLCNWCSYGAADLAGTSRIQYPTNARNIRVMCSARVDPSFVLEALRRGADGVLIAGCRLGECHYHNGNYQALQRVNVLKGVLAGLGINPGRLKIVWCAASEGEIFARDLKEFLAELKAMGPIGTELKSGTISEESRAAVEPEANSKSPGDEP
;
A
#
# COMPACT_ATOMS: atom_id res chain seq x y z
N MET A 1 -19.67 -2.58 12.96
CA MET A 1 -18.33 -2.57 12.33
C MET A 1 -17.29 -2.51 13.44
N ASP A 2 -16.75 -3.66 13.83
CA ASP A 2 -15.73 -3.78 14.90
C ASP A 2 -14.32 -3.33 14.47
N VAL A 3 -14.23 -2.64 13.33
CA VAL A 3 -12.95 -2.21 12.74
C VAL A 3 -12.39 -0.95 13.41
N CYS A 4 -13.23 -0.07 13.97
CA CYS A 4 -12.74 1.15 14.61
C CYS A 4 -12.30 0.88 16.06
N PRO A 5 -11.02 1.02 16.40
CA PRO A 5 -10.52 0.75 17.75
C PRO A 5 -11.12 1.70 18.79
N LYS A 6 -11.49 2.91 18.36
CA LYS A 6 -12.07 3.96 19.21
C LYS A 6 -13.59 4.00 19.18
N LYS A 7 -14.23 3.07 18.44
CA LYS A 7 -15.69 3.04 18.22
C LYS A 7 -16.26 4.39 17.76
N ALA A 8 -15.43 5.18 17.07
CA ALA A 8 -15.78 6.52 16.59
C ALA A 8 -16.69 6.47 15.35
N ILE A 9 -16.80 5.32 14.67
CA ILE A 9 -17.73 5.12 13.56
C ILE A 9 -18.86 4.20 13.97
N ALA A 10 -20.08 4.57 13.61
CA ALA A 10 -21.26 3.75 13.77
C ALA A 10 -22.02 3.68 12.45
N VAL A 11 -22.37 2.45 12.06
CA VAL A 11 -23.24 2.18 10.90
C VAL A 11 -24.68 2.17 11.40
N LYS A 12 -25.25 3.36 11.59
CA LYS A 12 -26.70 3.58 11.69
C LYS A 12 -27.21 4.11 10.35
N SER A 13 -28.51 4.38 10.20
CA SER A 13 -29.04 5.05 9.00
C SER A 13 -29.29 6.53 9.32
N PRO A 14 -28.47 7.49 8.86
CA PRO A 14 -27.21 7.33 8.10
C PRO A 14 -26.01 6.93 8.97
N ALA A 15 -24.95 6.41 8.33
CA ALA A 15 -23.70 6.12 9.01
C ALA A 15 -23.06 7.44 9.44
N TYR A 16 -22.47 7.48 10.64
CA TYR A 16 -21.86 8.69 11.17
C TYR A 16 -20.51 8.40 11.82
N VAL A 17 -19.67 9.43 11.84
CA VAL A 17 -18.39 9.44 12.54
C VAL A 17 -18.45 10.51 13.62
N ASP A 18 -18.19 10.11 14.86
CA ASP A 18 -17.89 11.04 15.94
C ASP A 18 -16.48 11.59 15.74
N GLU A 19 -16.40 12.84 15.30
CA GLU A 19 -15.14 13.50 15.00
C GLU A 19 -14.29 13.75 16.26
N ALA A 20 -14.91 13.94 17.42
CA ALA A 20 -14.19 14.15 18.68
C ALA A 20 -13.52 12.86 19.17
N ALA A 21 -14.18 11.72 18.95
CA ALA A 21 -13.62 10.40 19.26
C ALA A 21 -12.61 9.92 18.20
N CYS A 22 -12.75 10.35 16.94
CA CYS A 22 -11.91 9.91 15.84
C CYS A 22 -10.44 10.30 16.06
N LYS A 23 -9.54 9.32 15.98
CA LYS A 23 -8.08 9.52 16.09
C LYS A 23 -7.35 9.44 14.74
N GLY A 24 -8.07 9.35 13.63
CA GLY A 24 -7.47 9.41 12.29
C GLY A 24 -6.61 8.19 11.89
N CYS A 25 -6.80 7.03 12.50
CA CYS A 25 -6.01 5.83 12.17
C CYS A 25 -6.25 5.28 10.75
N GLY A 26 -7.39 5.59 10.13
CA GLY A 26 -7.69 5.20 8.76
C GLY A 26 -8.17 3.77 8.55
N SER A 27 -8.31 2.96 9.61
CA SER A 27 -8.67 1.55 9.45
C SER A 27 -10.07 1.34 8.86
N CYS A 28 -11.04 2.16 9.28
CA CYS A 28 -12.40 2.10 8.74
C CYS A 28 -12.46 2.47 7.26
N ALA A 29 -11.70 3.50 6.84
CA ALA A 29 -11.59 3.89 5.44
C ALA A 29 -11.09 2.72 4.58
N ALA A 30 -9.96 2.12 4.98
CA ALA A 30 -9.38 0.97 4.28
C ALA A 30 -10.17 -0.36 4.41
N ALA A 31 -11.26 -0.37 5.17
CA ALA A 31 -12.10 -1.55 5.37
C ALA A 31 -13.48 -1.42 4.72
N CYS A 32 -13.86 -0.24 4.24
CA CYS A 32 -15.15 -0.02 3.61
C CYS A 32 -15.09 -0.50 2.16
N PRO A 33 -15.78 -1.60 1.78
CA PRO A 33 -15.75 -2.08 0.40
C PRO A 33 -16.46 -1.12 -0.58
N ALA A 34 -17.29 -0.22 -0.07
CA ALA A 34 -18.00 0.79 -0.85
C ALA A 34 -17.24 2.11 -0.98
N ASP A 35 -16.03 2.21 -0.41
CA ASP A 35 -15.20 3.43 -0.39
C ASP A 35 -15.95 4.69 0.10
N ALA A 36 -16.88 4.49 1.04
CA ALA A 36 -17.82 5.53 1.48
C ALA A 36 -17.25 6.46 2.57
N ILE A 37 -16.04 6.21 3.07
CA ILE A 37 -15.46 6.91 4.22
C ILE A 37 -14.30 7.77 3.75
N ASN A 38 -14.52 9.09 3.71
CA ASN A 38 -13.46 10.03 3.39
C ASN A 38 -12.66 10.44 4.63
N MET A 39 -11.34 10.37 4.54
CA MET A 39 -10.42 10.86 5.58
C MET A 39 -10.07 12.33 5.32
N ARG A 40 -10.05 13.18 6.36
CA ARG A 40 -9.63 14.59 6.22
C ARG A 40 -8.15 14.74 5.85
N LEU A 41 -7.29 13.92 6.46
CA LEU A 41 -5.86 13.87 6.22
C LEU A 41 -5.50 12.42 5.89
N PHE A 42 -4.54 12.25 4.99
CA PHE A 42 -4.23 10.93 4.42
C PHE A 42 -5.46 10.32 3.74
N SER A 43 -6.19 11.14 2.97
CA SER A 43 -7.30 10.70 2.13
C SER A 43 -6.82 9.76 1.02
N ASP A 44 -7.72 8.97 0.45
CA ASP A 44 -7.38 8.04 -0.63
C ASP A 44 -6.79 8.80 -1.81
N GLN A 45 -7.36 9.96 -2.14
CA GLN A 45 -6.84 10.86 -3.17
C GLN A 45 -5.41 11.34 -2.88
N GLN A 46 -5.11 11.74 -1.64
CA GLN A 46 -3.78 12.21 -1.24
C GLN A 46 -2.73 11.09 -1.29
N ILE A 47 -3.08 9.89 -0.82
CA ILE A 47 -2.16 8.74 -0.84
C ILE A 47 -1.97 8.26 -2.28
N MET A 48 -3.04 8.13 -3.06
CA MET A 48 -2.97 7.72 -4.46
C MET A 48 -2.16 8.70 -5.31
N ALA A 49 -2.26 10.01 -5.05
CA ALA A 49 -1.41 11.00 -5.71
C ALA A 49 0.08 10.75 -5.41
N GLN A 50 0.43 10.44 -4.16
CA GLN A 50 1.80 10.07 -3.78
C GLN A 50 2.24 8.76 -4.43
N VAL A 51 1.38 7.74 -4.52
CA VAL A 51 1.69 6.48 -5.23
C VAL A 51 1.99 6.75 -6.70
N ARG A 52 1.15 7.55 -7.37
CA ARG A 52 1.36 7.93 -8.78
C ARG A 52 2.68 8.68 -8.97
N ALA A 53 2.97 9.68 -8.15
CA ALA A 53 4.23 10.41 -8.19
C ALA A 53 5.43 9.48 -7.92
N ALA A 54 5.33 8.64 -6.89
CA ALA A 54 6.38 7.70 -6.52
C ALA A 54 6.64 6.62 -7.58
N THR A 55 5.75 6.41 -8.54
CA THR A 55 5.93 5.42 -9.61
C THR A 55 6.04 6.03 -11.01
N GLU A 56 6.00 7.37 -11.12
CA GLU A 56 6.05 8.09 -12.41
C GLU A 56 7.40 7.95 -13.11
N VAL A 57 8.50 8.10 -12.36
CA VAL A 57 9.86 7.99 -12.89
C VAL A 57 10.54 6.74 -12.34
N LYS A 58 10.77 5.74 -13.18
CA LYS A 58 11.47 4.51 -12.80
C LYS A 58 12.90 4.53 -13.30
N ARG A 59 13.85 4.68 -12.38
CA ARG A 59 15.30 4.70 -12.68
C ARG A 59 16.08 3.60 -11.95
N GLU A 60 15.42 2.89 -11.05
CA GLU A 60 16.03 1.91 -10.17
C GLU A 60 15.26 0.60 -10.24
N PHE A 61 16.00 -0.50 -10.09
CA PHE A 61 15.45 -1.83 -9.97
C PHE A 61 16.10 -2.55 -8.77
N PRO A 62 15.32 -3.18 -7.88
CA PRO A 62 13.85 -3.14 -7.79
C PRO A 62 13.35 -1.76 -7.35
N LEU A 63 12.19 -1.30 -7.83
CA LEU A 63 11.49 -0.14 -7.27
C LEU A 63 10.51 -0.61 -6.18
N ILE A 64 10.67 -0.09 -4.96
CA ILE A 64 9.79 -0.39 -3.83
C ILE A 64 8.97 0.84 -3.47
N VAL A 65 7.64 0.71 -3.45
CA VAL A 65 6.75 1.68 -2.80
C VAL A 65 6.52 1.21 -1.36
N ALA A 66 6.93 2.02 -0.39
CA ALA A 66 6.88 1.64 1.02
C ALA A 66 5.89 2.52 1.79
N PHE A 67 4.85 1.92 2.39
CA PHE A 67 3.92 2.60 3.28
C PHE A 67 4.38 2.47 4.73
N LEU A 68 4.72 3.59 5.36
CA LEU A 68 5.29 3.61 6.71
C LEU A 68 4.28 4.23 7.69
N CYS A 69 3.93 3.46 8.72
CA CYS A 69 3.21 3.97 9.89
C CYS A 69 4.01 5.10 10.56
N ASN A 70 3.35 6.25 10.77
CA ASN A 70 3.91 7.46 11.36
C ASN A 70 4.57 7.23 12.72
N TRP A 71 3.96 6.41 13.57
CA TRP A 71 4.34 6.32 14.98
C TRP A 71 5.59 5.47 15.25
N CYS A 72 5.83 4.43 14.45
CA CYS A 72 6.95 3.53 14.68
C CYS A 72 7.85 3.43 13.46
N SER A 73 7.40 2.79 12.38
CA SER A 73 8.25 2.52 11.22
C SER A 73 8.77 3.78 10.52
N TYR A 74 8.02 4.88 10.51
CA TYR A 74 8.51 6.14 9.98
C TYR A 74 9.64 6.69 10.86
N GLY A 75 9.45 6.67 12.19
CA GLY A 75 10.51 7.02 13.14
C GLY A 75 11.72 6.07 13.09
N ALA A 76 11.52 4.78 12.80
CA ALA A 76 12.61 3.83 12.58
C ALA A 76 13.42 4.17 11.32
N ALA A 77 12.74 4.56 10.23
CA ALA A 77 13.40 5.02 9.02
C ALA A 77 14.18 6.34 9.26
N ASP A 78 13.60 7.27 10.02
CA ASP A 78 14.28 8.51 10.43
C ASP A 78 15.52 8.19 11.28
N LEU A 79 15.38 7.28 12.25
CA LEU A 79 16.50 6.84 13.09
C LEU A 79 17.60 6.17 12.27
N ALA A 80 17.25 5.35 11.27
CA ALA A 80 18.23 4.77 10.37
C ALA A 80 19.03 5.86 9.64
N GLY A 81 18.36 6.94 9.21
CA GLY A 81 19.00 8.11 8.63
C GLY A 81 19.92 8.84 9.60
N THR A 82 19.44 9.21 10.80
CA THR A 82 20.24 9.96 11.80
C THR A 82 21.42 9.15 12.34
N SER A 83 21.26 7.83 12.44
CA SER A 83 22.30 6.90 12.88
C SER A 83 23.23 6.47 11.75
N ARG A 84 23.04 7.00 10.53
CA ARG A 84 23.85 6.71 9.33
C ARG A 84 23.89 5.22 8.96
N ILE A 85 22.84 4.48 9.31
CA ILE A 85 22.70 3.07 8.96
C ILE A 85 22.48 2.98 7.45
N GLN A 86 23.38 2.29 6.74
CA GLN A 86 23.33 2.20 5.28
C GLN A 86 22.38 1.08 4.85
N TYR A 87 21.49 1.39 3.91
CA TYR A 87 20.57 0.45 3.27
C TYR A 87 20.30 0.90 1.83
N PRO A 88 19.74 0.03 0.97
CA PRO A 88 19.47 0.37 -0.43
C PRO A 88 18.53 1.57 -0.58
N THR A 89 18.77 2.41 -1.60
CA THR A 89 17.98 3.64 -1.86
C THR A 89 16.70 3.40 -2.67
N ASN A 90 16.36 2.14 -2.90
CA ASN A 90 15.32 1.67 -3.81
C ASN A 90 13.87 1.84 -3.28
N ALA A 91 13.70 2.28 -2.04
CA ALA A 91 12.40 2.48 -1.41
C ALA A 91 11.97 3.95 -1.45
N ARG A 92 10.75 4.17 -1.93
CA ARG A 92 10.07 5.46 -1.89
C ARG A 92 9.00 5.42 -0.81
N ASN A 93 9.26 6.12 0.29
CA ASN A 93 8.45 6.08 1.49
C ASN A 93 7.22 6.99 1.36
N ILE A 94 6.04 6.45 1.62
CA ILE A 94 4.77 7.16 1.74
C ILE A 94 4.30 7.03 3.18
N ARG A 95 4.12 8.16 3.85
CA ARG A 95 3.69 8.19 5.24
C ARG A 95 2.19 7.92 5.35
N VAL A 96 1.80 7.08 6.30
CA VAL A 96 0.41 6.89 6.74
C VAL A 96 0.34 6.93 8.26
N MET A 97 -0.80 7.32 8.83
CA MET A 97 -0.91 7.37 10.30
C MET A 97 -0.81 6.00 10.95
N CYS A 98 -1.32 4.96 10.30
CA CYS A 98 -1.26 3.58 10.76
C CYS A 98 -1.10 2.66 9.55
N SER A 99 -0.46 1.50 9.71
CA SER A 99 -0.47 0.47 8.67
C SER A 99 -1.90 0.03 8.30
N ALA A 100 -2.86 0.15 9.23
CA ALA A 100 -4.27 -0.10 8.98
C ALA A 100 -4.89 0.80 7.90
N ARG A 101 -4.29 1.97 7.64
CA ARG A 101 -4.75 2.90 6.60
C ARG A 101 -4.44 2.42 5.19
N VAL A 102 -3.48 1.51 5.04
CA VAL A 102 -3.09 1.00 3.73
C VAL A 102 -4.25 0.21 3.16
N ASP A 103 -4.91 0.82 2.19
CA ASP A 103 -6.01 0.26 1.43
C ASP A 103 -5.45 -0.68 0.33
N PRO A 104 -6.12 -1.80 0.01
CA PRO A 104 -5.65 -2.71 -1.05
C PRO A 104 -5.49 -2.01 -2.40
N SER A 105 -6.32 -1.01 -2.71
CA SER A 105 -6.24 -0.23 -3.96
C SER A 105 -4.89 0.47 -4.11
N PHE A 106 -4.27 0.95 -3.01
CA PHE A 106 -2.97 1.60 -3.06
C PHE A 106 -1.85 0.63 -3.45
N VAL A 107 -1.93 -0.59 -2.93
CA VAL A 107 -0.98 -1.67 -3.22
C VAL A 107 -1.13 -2.10 -4.67
N LEU A 108 -2.37 -2.35 -5.11
CA LEU A 108 -2.67 -2.77 -6.47
C LEU A 108 -2.27 -1.68 -7.48
N GLU A 109 -2.52 -0.41 -7.18
CA GLU A 109 -2.11 0.70 -8.04
C GLU A 109 -0.58 0.80 -8.14
N ALA A 110 0.14 0.67 -7.02
CA ALA A 110 1.60 0.69 -7.04
C ALA A 110 2.18 -0.43 -7.93
N LEU A 111 1.66 -1.65 -7.79
CA LEU A 111 2.07 -2.80 -8.62
C LEU A 111 1.65 -2.62 -10.09
N ARG A 112 0.43 -2.14 -10.36
CA ARG A 112 -0.09 -1.87 -11.72
C ARG A 112 0.74 -0.80 -12.44
N ARG A 113 1.17 0.23 -11.72
CA ARG A 113 2.11 1.24 -12.24
C ARG A 113 3.54 0.73 -12.28
N GLY A 114 3.77 -0.53 -11.88
CA GLY A 114 4.98 -1.32 -12.02
C GLY A 114 6.07 -1.01 -11.00
N ALA A 115 5.69 -0.76 -9.75
CA ALA A 115 6.58 -1.05 -8.63
C ALA A 115 6.88 -2.57 -8.59
N ASP A 116 8.13 -2.94 -8.35
CA ASP A 116 8.53 -4.34 -8.30
C ASP A 116 8.07 -5.02 -7.02
N GLY A 117 7.92 -4.23 -5.96
CA GLY A 117 7.30 -4.65 -4.72
C GLY A 117 6.70 -3.50 -3.92
N VAL A 118 5.81 -3.86 -3.00
CA VAL A 118 5.17 -2.97 -2.05
C VAL A 118 5.50 -3.43 -0.64
N LEU A 119 6.08 -2.53 0.15
CA LEU A 119 6.39 -2.75 1.55
C LEU A 119 5.36 -2.02 2.43
N ILE A 120 4.83 -2.68 3.44
CA ILE A 120 4.04 -2.04 4.49
C ILE A 120 4.82 -2.21 5.79
N ALA A 121 5.22 -1.11 6.41
CA ALA A 121 5.91 -1.14 7.70
C ALA A 121 4.98 -0.56 8.78
N GLY A 122 4.84 -1.30 9.87
CA GLY A 122 3.97 -0.94 11.00
C GLY A 122 4.67 -1.05 12.35
N CYS A 123 3.95 -0.64 13.40
CA CYS A 123 4.34 -0.89 14.79
C CYS A 123 4.42 -2.41 15.05
N ARG A 124 5.29 -2.84 15.95
CA ARG A 124 5.30 -4.20 16.51
C ARG A 124 3.89 -4.66 16.88
N LEU A 125 3.58 -5.93 16.62
CA LEU A 125 2.30 -6.51 16.99
C LEU A 125 2.12 -6.41 18.51
N GLY A 126 0.97 -5.89 18.94
CA GLY A 126 0.69 -5.55 20.35
C GLY A 126 1.05 -4.12 20.76
N GLU A 127 1.87 -3.41 19.97
CA GLU A 127 2.37 -2.05 20.30
C GLU A 127 1.77 -0.96 19.39
N CYS A 128 0.64 -1.22 18.74
CA CYS A 128 0.03 -0.24 17.86
C CYS A 128 -0.44 0.99 18.65
N HIS A 129 -0.07 2.19 18.20
CA HIS A 129 -0.59 3.44 18.76
C HIS A 129 -2.13 3.48 18.78
N TYR A 130 -2.76 2.86 17.79
CA TYR A 130 -4.21 2.73 17.66
C TYR A 130 -4.75 1.36 18.08
N HIS A 131 -4.01 0.61 18.90
CA HIS A 131 -4.37 -0.67 19.54
C HIS A 131 -4.33 -1.87 18.59
N ASN A 132 -5.30 -2.02 17.68
CA ASN A 132 -5.42 -3.23 16.83
C ASN A 132 -5.25 -2.96 15.32
N GLY A 133 -4.88 -1.74 14.93
CA GLY A 133 -4.76 -1.38 13.51
C GLY A 133 -3.73 -2.21 12.74
N ASN A 134 -2.60 -2.54 13.36
CA ASN A 134 -1.58 -3.39 12.72
C ASN A 134 -2.05 -4.84 12.52
N TYR A 135 -2.85 -5.40 13.44
CA TYR A 135 -3.47 -6.71 13.22
C TYR A 135 -4.46 -6.69 12.05
N GLN A 136 -5.24 -5.62 11.91
CA GLN A 136 -6.15 -5.46 10.77
C GLN A 136 -5.38 -5.35 9.44
N ALA A 137 -4.27 -4.61 9.43
CA ALA A 137 -3.38 -4.55 8.28
C ALA A 137 -2.79 -5.93 7.92
N LEU A 138 -2.35 -6.70 8.92
CA LEU A 138 -1.83 -8.05 8.72
C LEU A 138 -2.87 -8.98 8.06
N GLN A 139 -4.10 -8.99 8.58
CA GLN A 139 -5.18 -9.79 8.00
C GLN A 139 -5.49 -9.37 6.56
N ARG A 140 -5.57 -8.06 6.31
CA ARG A 140 -5.80 -7.52 4.97
C ARG A 140 -4.69 -7.90 3.98
N VAL A 141 -3.43 -7.83 4.40
CA VAL A 141 -2.28 -8.26 3.57
C VAL A 141 -2.34 -9.75 3.26
N ASN A 142 -2.70 -10.59 4.24
CA ASN A 142 -2.83 -12.04 4.01
C ASN A 142 -3.91 -12.35 2.97
N VAL A 143 -5.06 -11.68 3.05
CA VAL A 143 -6.12 -11.80 2.05
C VAL A 143 -5.65 -11.29 0.69
N LEU A 144 -5.01 -10.12 0.65
CA LEU A 144 -4.52 -9.51 -0.59
C LEU A 144 -3.46 -10.37 -1.28
N LYS A 145 -2.61 -11.06 -0.52
CA LYS A 145 -1.67 -12.05 -1.07
C LYS A 145 -2.36 -13.18 -1.82
N GLY A 146 -3.50 -13.66 -1.32
CA GLY A 146 -4.34 -14.64 -2.02
C GLY A 146 -4.91 -14.09 -3.33
N VAL A 147 -5.36 -12.83 -3.31
CA VAL A 147 -5.83 -12.13 -4.52
C VAL A 147 -4.70 -11.99 -5.55
N LEU A 148 -3.50 -11.56 -5.13
CA LEU A 148 -2.34 -11.44 -6.03
C LEU A 148 -1.98 -12.79 -6.68
N ALA A 149 -1.98 -13.88 -5.90
CA ALA A 149 -1.77 -15.22 -6.42
C ALA A 149 -2.79 -15.58 -7.50
N GLY A 150 -4.08 -15.29 -7.26
CA GLY A 150 -5.16 -15.52 -8.23
C GLY A 150 -5.02 -14.69 -9.51
N LEU A 151 -4.35 -13.53 -9.44
CA LEU A 151 -4.02 -12.68 -10.59
C LEU A 151 -2.71 -13.09 -11.29
N GLY A 152 -2.04 -14.17 -10.85
CA GLY A 152 -0.75 -14.59 -11.40
C GLY A 152 0.43 -13.67 -11.02
N ILE A 153 0.26 -12.82 -10.01
CA ILE A 153 1.31 -11.97 -9.45
C ILE A 153 1.89 -12.67 -8.23
N ASN A 154 3.23 -12.79 -8.14
CA ASN A 154 3.86 -13.43 -7.01
C ASN A 154 3.51 -12.71 -5.69
N PRO A 155 2.87 -13.40 -4.72
CA PRO A 155 2.48 -12.79 -3.45
C PRO A 155 3.65 -12.26 -2.62
N GLY A 156 4.87 -12.73 -2.91
CA GLY A 156 6.12 -12.23 -2.34
C GLY A 156 6.41 -10.77 -2.68
N ARG A 157 5.78 -10.20 -3.72
CA ARG A 157 5.90 -8.77 -4.07
C ARG A 157 5.19 -7.83 -3.09
N LEU A 158 4.39 -8.36 -2.17
CA LEU A 158 3.80 -7.61 -1.05
C LEU A 158 4.40 -8.12 0.26
N LYS A 159 5.09 -7.24 1.01
CA LYS A 159 5.65 -7.59 2.31
C LYS A 159 5.13 -6.67 3.39
N ILE A 160 4.82 -7.22 4.56
CA ILE A 160 4.50 -6.45 5.76
C ILE A 160 5.53 -6.76 6.85
N VAL A 161 6.08 -5.72 7.46
CA VAL A 161 7.16 -5.81 8.45
C VAL A 161 6.84 -4.95 9.67
N TRP A 162 7.50 -5.25 10.79
CA TRP A 162 7.15 -4.69 12.09
C TRP A 162 8.40 -4.21 12.82
N CYS A 163 8.44 -2.94 13.18
CA CYS A 163 9.52 -2.36 13.96
C CYS A 163 8.99 -1.29 14.91
N ALA A 164 9.69 -1.07 16.03
CA ALA A 164 9.48 0.08 16.90
C ALA A 164 10.28 1.29 16.39
N ALA A 165 9.95 2.49 16.87
CA ALA A 165 10.61 3.73 16.42
C ALA A 165 12.13 3.74 16.69
N SER A 166 12.58 3.00 17.71
CA SER A 166 13.99 2.88 18.09
C SER A 166 14.76 1.84 17.28
N GLU A 167 14.18 1.25 16.24
CA GLU A 167 14.72 0.06 15.57
C GLU A 167 15.09 0.32 14.12
N GLY A 168 15.91 1.35 13.89
CA GLY A 168 16.38 1.70 12.55
C GLY A 168 17.16 0.56 11.87
N GLU A 169 17.91 -0.24 12.65
CA GLU A 169 18.63 -1.41 12.12
C GLU A 169 17.69 -2.50 11.60
N ILE A 170 16.57 -2.73 12.31
CA ILE A 170 15.56 -3.72 11.89
C ILE A 170 14.89 -3.25 10.59
N PHE A 171 14.49 -1.98 10.52
CA PHE A 171 13.91 -1.42 9.29
C PHE A 171 14.88 -1.55 8.10
N ALA A 172 16.15 -1.15 8.28
CA ALA A 172 17.19 -1.22 7.26
C ALA A 172 17.44 -2.67 6.79
N ARG A 173 17.52 -3.62 7.73
CA ARG A 173 17.68 -5.05 7.44
C ARG A 173 16.50 -5.58 6.64
N ASP A 174 15.27 -5.38 7.11
CA ASP A 174 14.06 -5.93 6.50
C ASP A 174 13.86 -5.38 5.07
N LEU A 175 14.20 -4.11 4.84
CA LEU A 175 14.19 -3.51 3.51
C LEU A 175 15.26 -4.14 2.60
N LYS A 176 16.47 -4.37 3.10
CA LYS A 176 17.55 -5.01 2.35
C LYS A 176 17.19 -6.45 1.96
N GLU A 177 16.59 -7.20 2.88
CA GLU A 177 16.08 -8.56 2.63
C GLU A 177 14.99 -8.54 1.56
N PHE A 178 14.01 -7.64 1.68
CA PHE A 178 12.93 -7.53 0.69
C PHE A 178 13.46 -7.19 -0.70
N LEU A 179 14.44 -6.29 -0.79
CA LEU A 179 15.08 -5.97 -2.05
C LEU A 179 15.82 -7.17 -2.66
N ALA A 180 16.46 -8.02 -1.85
CA ALA A 180 17.10 -9.24 -2.33
C ALA A 180 16.07 -10.24 -2.86
N GLU A 181 14.94 -10.41 -2.16
CA GLU A 181 13.81 -11.23 -2.61
C GLU A 181 13.27 -10.76 -3.96
N LEU A 182 13.04 -9.44 -4.12
CA LEU A 182 12.56 -8.87 -5.38
C LEU A 182 13.55 -9.01 -6.53
N LYS A 183 14.85 -8.86 -6.26
CA LYS A 183 15.90 -9.09 -7.28
C LYS A 183 15.85 -10.53 -7.81
N ALA A 184 15.62 -11.50 -6.95
CA ALA A 184 15.50 -12.91 -7.34
C ALA A 184 14.24 -13.17 -8.16
N MET A 185 13.14 -12.46 -7.89
CA MET A 185 11.88 -12.56 -8.67
C MET A 185 11.97 -11.86 -10.04
N GLY A 186 12.85 -10.88 -10.17
CA GLY A 186 12.94 -10.04 -11.37
C GLY A 186 11.84 -8.98 -11.45
N PRO A 187 11.83 -8.19 -12.54
CA PRO A 187 10.88 -7.11 -12.75
C PRO A 187 9.41 -7.55 -12.68
N ILE A 188 8.54 -6.72 -12.11
CA ILE A 188 7.10 -6.97 -12.13
C ILE A 188 6.58 -7.20 -13.55
N GLY A 189 5.69 -8.18 -13.71
CA GLY A 189 5.08 -8.54 -15.00
C GLY A 189 5.84 -9.61 -15.79
N THR A 190 7.06 -10.01 -15.40
CA THR A 190 7.72 -11.20 -15.97
C THR A 190 6.91 -12.47 -15.73
N GLU A 191 6.26 -12.55 -14.57
CA GLU A 191 5.42 -13.67 -14.11
C GLU A 191 4.12 -13.82 -14.92
N LEU A 192 3.61 -12.73 -15.49
CA LEU A 192 2.40 -12.74 -16.32
C LEU A 192 2.65 -13.34 -17.71
N LYS A 193 3.90 -13.38 -18.17
CA LYS A 193 4.26 -13.95 -19.49
C LYS A 193 4.30 -15.48 -19.47
N SER A 194 4.44 -16.09 -18.29
CA SER A 194 4.43 -17.56 -18.13
C SER A 194 3.04 -18.18 -18.00
N GLY A 195 1.99 -17.37 -17.83
CA GLY A 195 0.60 -17.82 -17.82
C GLY A 195 -0.04 -17.60 -19.18
N THR A 196 -0.48 -18.67 -19.84
CA THR A 196 -1.30 -18.60 -21.06
C THR A 196 -2.60 -17.86 -20.76
N ILE A 197 -2.66 -16.57 -21.05
CA ILE A 197 -3.91 -15.82 -21.13
C ILE A 197 -4.62 -16.30 -22.40
N SER A 198 -5.79 -16.93 -22.27
CA SER A 198 -6.61 -17.31 -23.43
C SER A 198 -6.92 -16.05 -24.26
N GLU A 199 -6.95 -16.16 -25.59
CA GLU A 199 -7.12 -15.01 -26.50
C GLU A 199 -8.36 -14.15 -26.19
N GLU A 200 -9.39 -14.74 -25.58
CA GLU A 200 -10.62 -14.06 -25.14
C GLU A 200 -10.39 -12.99 -24.07
N SER A 201 -9.38 -13.14 -23.21
CA SER A 201 -9.09 -12.19 -22.14
C SER A 201 -8.18 -11.03 -22.56
N ARG A 202 -7.54 -11.12 -23.74
CA ARG A 202 -6.87 -9.97 -24.38
C ARG A 202 -7.87 -8.98 -24.99
N ALA A 203 -8.98 -9.48 -25.54
CA ALA A 203 -10.01 -8.64 -26.16
C ALA A 203 -10.74 -7.73 -25.15
N ALA A 204 -10.77 -8.08 -23.86
CA ALA A 204 -11.42 -7.30 -22.82
C ALA A 204 -10.59 -6.11 -22.30
N VAL A 205 -9.32 -5.99 -22.69
CA VAL A 205 -8.36 -4.99 -22.15
C VAL A 205 -7.94 -3.97 -23.22
N GLU A 206 -8.30 -4.16 -24.49
CA GLU A 206 -8.09 -3.12 -25.49
C GLU A 206 -9.13 -2.00 -25.29
N PRO A 207 -8.71 -0.75 -25.08
CA PRO A 207 -9.65 0.35 -25.16
C PRO A 207 -10.12 0.45 -26.61
N GLU A 208 -11.44 0.49 -26.83
CA GLU A 208 -12.01 0.82 -28.14
C GLU A 208 -11.43 2.15 -28.61
N ALA A 209 -10.45 2.06 -29.49
CA ALA A 209 -9.97 3.21 -30.21
C ALA A 209 -11.06 3.65 -31.18
N ASN A 210 -11.48 4.91 -31.03
CA ASN A 210 -12.08 5.78 -32.04
C ASN A 210 -13.62 5.85 -32.09
N SER A 211 -14.20 6.68 -31.22
CA SER A 211 -15.37 7.49 -31.63
C SER A 211 -14.87 8.90 -31.98
N LYS A 212 -14.96 9.22 -33.28
CA LYS A 212 -14.68 10.55 -33.83
C LYS A 212 -15.56 11.59 -33.13
N SER A 213 -14.93 12.61 -32.56
CA SER A 213 -15.62 13.85 -32.18
C SER A 213 -16.13 14.56 -33.44
N PRO A 214 -17.42 14.90 -33.55
CA PRO A 214 -17.93 15.64 -34.69
C PRO A 214 -17.68 17.14 -34.51
N GLY A 215 -16.95 17.72 -35.47
CA GLY A 215 -17.22 19.05 -36.00
C GLY A 215 -16.50 20.23 -35.36
N ASP A 216 -15.28 20.50 -35.82
CA ASP A 216 -14.82 21.88 -36.06
C ASP A 216 -14.89 22.12 -37.57
N GLU A 217 -15.64 23.16 -37.99
CA GLU A 217 -15.41 24.05 -39.14
C GLU A 217 -16.67 24.86 -39.44
N PRO A 218 -16.55 26.09 -39.97
CA PRO A 218 -15.68 27.20 -39.60
C PRO A 218 -16.42 28.35 -38.90
#